data_AF-A0A915NFX9-F1
#
_entry.id   AF-A0A915NFX9-F1
#
_cell.length_a   1.000
_cell.length_b   1.000
_cell.length_c   1.000
_cell.angle_alpha   90.00
_cell.angle_beta   90.00
_cell.angle_gamma   90.00
#
_symmetry.space_group_name_H-M   'P 1'
#
loop_
_entity.id
_entity.type
_entity.pdbx_description
1 polymer ?
#
loop_
_entity_poly.entity_id
_entity_poly.type
_entity_poly.pdbx_seq_one_letter_code
_entity_poly.pdbx_strand_id
1 'polypeptide(L)'
;MEVVKYLAHLHAYLSLPKIKKKWQKEFVTIEEMWGQSVAEEFGSAMIEQIMELDDDIVEPFKKIGNLVIKPEFVKWMKEKCENDYGVPEILTHGDLWNNNLLWYNNNPNRLAAFIDWQLATI
;
A
#
# COMPACT_ATOMS: atom_id res chain seq x y z
N MET A 1 14.47 3.03 16.72
CA MET A 1 14.62 4.12 15.73
C MET A 1 15.47 3.73 14.51
N GLU A 2 15.93 2.48 14.38
CA GLU A 2 16.75 2.01 13.24
C GLU A 2 15.92 1.70 11.99
N VAL A 3 14.73 1.10 12.14
CA VAL A 3 13.86 0.68 11.01
C VAL A 3 13.47 1.85 10.12
N VAL A 4 13.10 2.99 10.71
CA VAL A 4 12.73 4.20 9.95
C VAL A 4 13.89 4.68 9.07
N LYS A 5 15.13 4.59 9.55
CA LYS A 5 16.32 4.95 8.76
C LYS A 5 16.56 3.97 7.61
N TYR A 6 16.39 2.67 7.86
CA TYR A 6 16.51 1.66 6.81
C TYR A 6 15.45 1.84 5.71
N LEU A 7 14.20 2.12 6.09
CA LEU A 7 13.13 2.42 5.13
C LEU A 7 13.42 3.70 4.34
N ALA A 8 13.90 4.75 4.99
CA ALA A 8 14.28 5.99 4.32
C ALA A 8 15.42 5.76 3.30
N HIS A 9 16.44 4.99 3.65
CA HIS A 9 17.53 4.63 2.73
C HIS A 9 17.03 3.79 1.55
N LEU A 10 16.15 2.82 1.80
CA LEU A 10 15.53 2.03 0.74
C LEU A 10 14.73 2.92 -0.22
N HIS A 11 13.86 3.79 0.30
CA HIS A 11 13.07 4.73 -0.51
C HIS A 11 13.96 5.68 -1.33
N ALA A 12 15.02 6.22 -0.72
CA ALA A 12 15.97 7.07 -1.43
C ALA A 12 16.67 6.33 -2.60
N TYR A 13 17.06 5.07 -2.38
CA TYR A 13 17.62 4.23 -3.44
C TYR A 13 16.60 3.94 -4.56
N LEU A 14 15.37 3.63 -4.21
CA LEU A 14 14.28 3.35 -5.15
C LEU A 14 13.86 4.59 -5.96
N SER A 15 14.10 5.80 -5.42
CA SER A 15 13.85 7.09 -6.07
C SER A 15 14.86 7.44 -7.17
N LEU A 16 15.99 6.73 -7.26
CA LEU A 16 17.05 7.06 -8.22
C LEU A 16 16.51 6.93 -9.67
N PRO A 17 16.74 7.91 -10.56
CA PRO A 17 16.12 7.92 -11.90
C PRO A 17 16.37 6.66 -12.73
N LYS A 18 17.57 6.08 -12.61
CA LYS A 18 17.93 4.82 -13.29
C LYS A 18 17.15 3.62 -12.76
N ILE A 19 16.89 3.60 -11.45
CA ILE A 19 16.12 2.56 -10.77
C ILE A 19 14.64 2.71 -11.10
N LYS A 20 14.09 3.93 -10.99
CA LYS A 20 12.72 4.27 -11.37
C LYS A 20 12.39 3.85 -12.81
N LYS A 21 13.23 4.21 -13.78
CA LYS A 21 13.04 3.85 -15.19
C LYS A 21 13.06 2.33 -15.46
N LYS A 22 13.78 1.56 -14.63
CA LYS A 22 13.77 0.10 -14.71
C LYS A 22 12.42 -0.44 -14.26
N TRP A 23 11.97 -0.03 -13.08
CA TRP A 23 10.75 -0.56 -12.47
C TRP A 23 9.48 -0.13 -13.20
N GLN A 24 9.44 1.08 -13.76
CA GLN A 24 8.32 1.55 -14.60
C GLN A 24 8.04 0.66 -15.83
N LYS A 25 9.01 -0.20 -16.22
CA LYS A 25 8.84 -1.16 -17.31
C LYS A 25 8.49 -2.56 -16.85
N GLU A 26 8.77 -2.89 -15.60
CA GLU A 26 8.67 -4.25 -15.06
C GLU A 26 7.40 -4.46 -14.23
N PHE A 27 6.87 -3.40 -13.62
CA PHE A 27 5.61 -3.47 -12.87
C PHE A 27 4.43 -3.05 -13.74
N VAL A 28 3.42 -3.91 -13.72
CA VAL A 28 2.11 -3.66 -14.28
C VAL A 28 1.40 -2.64 -13.39
N THR A 29 0.57 -1.75 -13.95
CA THR A 29 -0.25 -0.86 -13.12
C THR A 29 -1.17 -1.71 -12.25
N ILE A 30 -1.38 -1.31 -10.99
CA ILE A 30 -2.32 -1.98 -10.07
C ILE A 30 -3.70 -2.18 -10.71
N GLU A 31 -4.07 -1.35 -11.69
CA GLU A 31 -5.28 -1.47 -12.52
C GLU A 31 -5.45 -2.83 -13.21
N GLU A 32 -4.39 -3.47 -13.72
CA GLU A 32 -4.52 -4.78 -14.36
C GLU A 32 -4.60 -5.92 -13.32
N MET A 33 -4.04 -5.72 -12.13
CA MET A 33 -4.05 -6.71 -11.04
C MET A 33 -5.32 -6.67 -10.19
N TRP A 34 -5.86 -5.47 -9.98
CA TRP A 34 -7.08 -5.21 -9.21
C TRP A 34 -8.12 -4.66 -10.18
N GLY A 35 -8.66 -5.53 -11.02
CA GLY A 35 -9.81 -5.19 -11.84
C GLY A 35 -10.94 -4.62 -10.98
N GLN A 36 -11.71 -3.68 -11.53
CA GLN A 36 -12.70 -2.89 -10.82
C GLN A 36 -13.69 -3.75 -10.00
N SER A 37 -14.06 -4.94 -10.49
CA SER A 37 -14.94 -5.88 -9.80
C SER A 37 -14.33 -6.49 -8.53
N VAL A 38 -13.03 -6.79 -8.52
CA VAL A 38 -12.34 -7.39 -7.35
C VAL A 38 -12.26 -6.37 -6.21
N ALA A 39 -12.00 -5.10 -6.54
CA ALA A 39 -11.96 -4.03 -5.55
C ALA A 39 -13.34 -3.72 -4.95
N GLU A 40 -14.40 -3.73 -5.76
CA GLU A 40 -15.77 -3.49 -5.30
C GLU A 40 -16.30 -4.64 -4.44
N GLU A 41 -16.09 -5.90 -4.83
CA GLU A 41 -16.52 -7.08 -4.07
C GLU A 41 -15.77 -7.21 -2.75
N PHE A 42 -14.43 -7.12 -2.79
CA PHE A 42 -13.60 -7.18 -1.58
C PHE A 42 -13.89 -6.01 -0.64
N GLY A 43 -14.00 -4.80 -1.19
CA GLY A 43 -14.32 -3.60 -0.42
C GLY A 43 -15.67 -3.71 0.27
N SER A 44 -16.71 -4.16 -0.45
CA SER A 44 -18.06 -4.29 0.12
C SER A 44 -18.11 -5.31 1.26
N ALA A 45 -17.50 -6.49 1.07
CA ALA A 45 -17.46 -7.53 2.10
C ALA A 45 -16.69 -7.09 3.36
N MET A 46 -15.61 -6.33 3.19
CA MET A 46 -14.87 -5.75 4.30
C MET A 46 -15.72 -4.72 5.06
N ILE A 47 -16.46 -3.86 4.35
CA ILE A 47 -17.34 -2.87 4.97
C ILE A 47 -18.45 -3.56 5.76
N GLU A 48 -19.10 -4.57 5.21
CA GLU A 48 -20.15 -5.32 5.91
C GLU A 48 -19.63 -5.85 7.26
N GLN A 49 -18.45 -6.45 7.29
CA GLN A 49 -17.83 -6.93 8.53
C GLN A 49 -17.48 -5.80 9.50
N ILE A 50 -16.95 -4.68 9.01
CA ILE A 50 -16.62 -3.53 9.87
C ILE A 50 -17.89 -2.95 10.51
N MET A 51 -19.01 -2.93 9.79
CA MET A 51 -20.27 -2.40 10.27
C MET A 51 -20.92 -3.28 11.36
N GLU A 52 -20.44 -4.50 11.56
CA GLU A 52 -20.85 -5.41 12.65
C GLU A 52 -20.01 -5.23 13.94
N LEU A 53 -18.98 -4.38 13.92
CA LEU A 53 -18.12 -4.13 15.08
C LEU A 53 -18.71 -3.09 16.04
N ASP A 54 -18.03 -2.87 17.17
CA ASP A 54 -18.42 -1.90 18.18
C ASP A 54 -18.45 -0.45 17.63
N ASP A 55 -19.31 0.39 18.23
CA ASP A 55 -19.59 1.76 17.76
C ASP A 55 -18.34 2.65 17.69
N ASP A 56 -17.33 2.39 18.54
CA ASP A 56 -16.07 3.14 18.57
C ASP A 56 -15.21 2.89 17.31
N ILE A 57 -15.37 1.73 16.66
CA ILE A 57 -14.76 1.38 15.38
C ILE A 57 -15.65 1.84 14.22
N VAL A 58 -16.96 1.66 14.34
CA VAL A 58 -17.92 1.94 13.27
C VAL A 58 -18.07 3.44 12.99
N GLU A 59 -18.15 4.28 14.02
CA GLU A 59 -18.43 5.72 13.85
C GLU A 59 -17.35 6.50 13.06
N PRO A 60 -16.04 6.28 13.30
CA PRO A 60 -15.01 6.82 12.44
C PRO A 60 -15.13 6.30 11.00
N PHE A 61 -15.44 5.02 10.85
CA PHE A 61 -15.50 4.36 9.55
C PHE A 61 -16.67 4.86 8.70
N LYS A 62 -17.84 5.16 9.29
CA LYS A 62 -18.99 5.76 8.57
C LYS A 62 -18.63 7.06 7.82
N LYS A 63 -17.64 7.82 8.30
CA LYS A 63 -17.19 9.07 7.67
C LYS A 63 -16.39 8.85 6.39
N ILE A 64 -15.71 7.71 6.28
CA ILE A 64 -14.76 7.41 5.19
C ILE A 64 -15.10 6.16 4.37
N GLY A 65 -15.95 5.28 4.89
CA GLY A 65 -16.33 3.99 4.31
C GLY A 65 -16.92 4.12 2.93
N ASN A 66 -17.78 5.13 2.74
CA ASN A 66 -18.38 5.45 1.44
C ASN A 66 -17.38 6.01 0.43
N LEU A 67 -16.19 6.47 0.85
CA LEU A 67 -15.13 6.90 -0.05
C LEU A 67 -14.30 5.69 -0.51
N VAL A 68 -13.99 4.75 0.38
CA VAL A 68 -13.08 3.63 0.07
C VAL A 68 -13.66 2.59 -0.89
N ILE A 69 -14.97 2.62 -1.17
CA ILE A 69 -15.62 1.79 -2.20
C ILE A 69 -15.81 2.51 -3.54
N LYS A 70 -15.58 3.82 -3.60
CA LYS A 70 -15.76 4.58 -4.83
C LYS A 70 -14.57 4.33 -5.76
N PRO A 71 -14.75 3.76 -6.96
CA PRO A 71 -13.65 3.46 -7.87
C PRO A 71 -12.80 4.68 -8.19
N GLU A 72 -13.41 5.86 -8.34
CA GLU A 72 -12.71 7.11 -8.60
C GLU A 72 -11.83 7.56 -7.42
N PHE A 73 -12.29 7.35 -6.19
CA PHE A 73 -11.53 7.68 -4.99
C PHE A 73 -10.37 6.72 -4.79
N VAL A 74 -10.61 5.41 -4.98
CA VAL A 74 -9.58 4.37 -4.93
C VAL A 74 -8.52 4.61 -6.00
N LYS A 75 -8.93 4.96 -7.22
CA LYS A 75 -8.02 5.31 -8.31
C LYS A 75 -7.21 6.56 -7.99
N TRP A 76 -7.86 7.62 -7.49
CA TRP A 76 -7.16 8.84 -7.08
C TRP A 76 -6.13 8.58 -5.98
N MET A 77 -6.50 7.81 -4.95
CA MET A 77 -5.60 7.42 -3.85
C MET A 77 -4.36 6.68 -4.35
N LYS A 78 -4.52 5.81 -5.35
CA LYS A 78 -3.44 4.96 -5.87
C LYS A 78 -2.55 5.65 -6.90
N GLU A 79 -3.05 6.64 -7.63
CA GLU A 79 -2.33 7.20 -8.79
C GLU A 79 -1.95 8.68 -8.67
N LYS A 80 -2.68 9.45 -7.85
CA LYS A 80 -2.66 10.92 -7.93
C LYS A 80 -2.48 11.63 -6.60
N CYS A 81 -2.96 11.04 -5.51
CA CYS A 81 -2.88 11.63 -4.18
C CYS A 81 -1.45 12.15 -3.89
N GLU A 82 -0.43 11.34 -4.15
CA GLU A 82 0.96 11.69 -3.85
C GLU A 82 1.42 12.91 -4.65
N ASN A 83 1.09 12.94 -5.95
CA ASN A 83 1.40 14.06 -6.84
C ASN A 83 0.68 15.35 -6.42
N ASP A 84 -0.59 15.28 -6.00
CA ASP A 84 -1.36 16.42 -5.52
C ASP A 84 -0.78 17.02 -4.22
N TYR A 85 -0.08 16.22 -3.41
CA TYR A 85 0.61 16.66 -2.19
C TYR A 85 2.12 16.93 -2.38
N GLY A 86 2.64 16.85 -3.61
CA GLY A 86 4.06 17.08 -3.91
C GLY A 86 5.00 16.01 -3.34
N VAL A 87 4.48 14.80 -3.11
CA VAL A 87 5.27 13.64 -2.69
C VAL A 87 5.93 13.03 -3.94
N PRO A 88 7.26 12.82 -3.94
CA PRO A 88 7.92 12.18 -5.07
C PRO A 88 7.46 10.74 -5.28
N GLU A 89 7.11 10.38 -6.51
CA GLU A 89 6.84 9.00 -6.92
C GLU A 89 8.06 8.09 -6.68
N ILE A 90 7.86 7.03 -5.91
CA ILE A 90 8.87 6.01 -5.55
C ILE A 90 8.29 4.62 -5.77
N LEU A 91 9.14 3.62 -6.02
CA LEU A 91 8.68 2.24 -5.92
C LEU A 91 8.25 1.95 -4.48
N THR A 92 6.99 1.62 -4.29
CA THR A 92 6.40 1.18 -3.03
C THR A 92 6.12 -0.32 -3.09
N HIS A 93 6.04 -0.95 -1.91
CA HIS A 93 5.67 -2.36 -1.78
C HIS A 93 4.16 -2.61 -2.06
N GLY A 94 3.32 -1.59 -1.86
CA GLY A 94 1.86 -1.66 -2.00
C GLY A 94 1.10 -2.45 -0.93
N ASP A 95 1.78 -3.35 -0.21
CA ASP A 95 1.20 -4.15 0.89
C ASP A 95 2.19 -4.34 2.05
N LEU A 96 2.71 -3.25 2.61
CA LEU A 96 3.74 -3.34 3.67
C LEU A 96 3.11 -3.34 5.07
N TRP A 97 2.84 -4.54 5.59
CA TRP A 97 2.36 -4.76 6.95
C TRP A 97 3.14 -5.88 7.62
N ASN A 98 2.95 -6.08 8.94
CA ASN A 98 3.81 -6.94 9.76
C ASN A 98 3.88 -8.40 9.29
N ASN A 99 2.86 -8.90 8.59
CA ASN A 99 2.83 -10.26 8.06
C ASN A 99 3.76 -10.45 6.85
N ASN A 100 4.11 -9.36 6.16
CA ASN A 100 5.02 -9.36 5.01
C ASN A 100 6.47 -9.02 5.41
N LEU A 101 6.75 -8.98 6.71
CA LEU A 101 8.08 -8.74 7.29
C LEU A 101 8.64 -10.05 7.87
N LEU A 102 9.76 -10.53 7.33
CA LEU A 102 10.48 -11.67 7.90
C LEU A 102 11.63 -11.19 8.78
N TRP A 103 11.75 -11.77 9.97
CA TRP A 103 12.78 -11.43 10.97
C TRP A 103 13.77 -12.59 11.14
N TYR A 104 15.00 -12.29 11.54
CA TYR A 104 15.95 -13.34 11.91
C TYR A 104 15.57 -13.96 13.27
N ASN A 105 15.43 -15.29 13.32
CA ASN A 105 15.08 -16.01 14.55
C ASN A 105 16.02 -15.72 15.73
N ASN A 106 17.31 -15.53 15.46
CA ASN A 106 18.33 -15.26 16.48
C ASN A 106 18.47 -13.78 16.84
N ASN A 107 17.76 -12.88 16.16
CA ASN A 107 17.72 -11.46 16.48
C ASN A 107 16.41 -10.83 15.97
N PRO A 108 15.36 -10.77 16.81
CA PRO A 108 14.05 -10.27 16.40
C PRO A 108 14.03 -8.76 16.09
N ASN A 109 15.12 -8.03 16.40
CA ASN A 109 15.27 -6.63 16.01
C ASN A 109 15.92 -6.45 14.63
N ARG A 110 16.28 -7.56 13.95
CA ARG A 110 16.91 -7.54 12.63
C ARG A 110 15.95 -8.11 11.59
N LEU A 111 15.53 -7.24 10.68
CA LEU A 111 14.73 -7.63 9.53
C LEU A 111 15.60 -8.47 8.56
N ALA A 112 15.05 -9.58 8.10
CA ALA A 112 15.67 -10.49 7.14
C ALA A 112 15.21 -10.22 5.70
N ALA A 113 13.90 -10.04 5.49
CA ALA A 113 13.34 -9.81 4.17
C ALA A 113 11.98 -9.11 4.22
N PHE A 114 11.63 -8.49 3.09
CA PHE A 114 10.27 -8.12 2.71
C PHE A 114 9.79 -9.13 1.68
N ILE A 115 8.60 -9.70 1.88
CA ILE A 115 7.98 -10.66 0.97
C ILE A 115 6.65 -10.12 0.47
N ASP A 116 6.08 -10.81 -0.52
CA ASP A 116 4.76 -10.46 -1.04
C ASP A 116 4.70 -9.11 -1.79
N TRP A 117 5.56 -8.99 -2.80
CA TRP A 117 5.68 -7.79 -3.65
C TRP A 117 4.61 -7.70 -4.74
N GLN A 118 3.53 -8.47 -4.65
CA GLN A 118 2.52 -8.54 -5.71
C GLN A 118 1.78 -7.21 -5.90
N LEU A 119 1.73 -6.33 -4.90
CA LEU A 119 1.11 -5.01 -5.02
C LEU A 119 2.10 -3.87 -5.30
N ALA A 120 3.36 -4.20 -5.62
CA ALA A 120 4.38 -3.17 -5.81
C ALA A 120 4.02 -2.22 -6.96
N THR A 121 4.18 -0.91 -6.73
CA THR A 121 3.79 0.13 -7.68
C THR A 121 4.67 1.38 -7.55
N ILE A 122 4.59 2.30 -8.51
CA ILE A 122 5.40 3.55 -8.59
C ILE A 122 4.50 4.76 -8.56
#